data_AF-A0A9W8I7D7-F1
#
_entry.id   AF-A0A9W8I7D7-F1
#
_cell.length_a   1.000
_cell.length_b   1.000
_cell.length_c   1.000
_cell.angle_alpha   90.00
_cell.angle_beta   90.00
_cell.angle_gamma   90.00
#
_symmetry.space_group_name_H-M   'P 1'
#
loop_
_entity.id
_entity.type
_entity.pdbx_description
1 polymer ?
#
loop_
_entity_poly.entity_id
_entity_poly.type
_entity_poly.pdbx_seq_one_letter_code
_entity_poly.pdbx_strand_id
1 'polypeptide(L)'
;AAACAELPSLGREERYCVAVARTLQDAPAVYAGLGRDVLQLALHPAQRSVDDTVLMAAVERALVNVINRVGVDINGLALHTHKRAVLAYVSGLGPRKAHAILSGLTPDHLLEARSDLVTQRLCTRTVFVNCVSFLRVLPSVTDVLDGTRIHPEDYDLARKMAVDALDIEDDDADDPRLKRKRDRPSRYVSEVMRRSPERLDELDLVKYAEELKKLMNVYKLDTLKFIKHELQNPHADPRPRFEPPTPQQVLQMLTGERVGETLREDGLTMVSATVVRVQPRFAIARLDSGLEGFIGVANIADYRVEEASDELSPGQTVAAVVKRIDLGRMSLDL
;
A
#
# COMPACT_ATOMS: atom_id res chain seq x y z
N ALA A 1 -19.29 5.09 -12.53
CA ALA A 1 -19.18 4.86 -13.99
C ALA A 1 -18.11 3.82 -14.32
N ALA A 2 -16.84 4.01 -13.93
CA ALA A 2 -15.74 3.07 -14.21
C ALA A 2 -16.01 1.63 -13.72
N ALA A 3 -16.47 1.47 -12.48
CA ALA A 3 -16.83 0.15 -11.93
C ALA A 3 -17.99 -0.54 -12.69
N CYS A 4 -18.91 0.24 -13.29
CA CYS A 4 -20.00 -0.32 -14.09
C CYS A 4 -19.52 -0.78 -15.47
N ALA A 5 -18.53 -0.09 -16.04
CA ALA A 5 -17.93 -0.49 -17.31
C ALA A 5 -17.04 -1.73 -17.16
N GLU A 6 -16.31 -1.83 -16.05
CA GLU A 6 -15.43 -2.98 -15.78
C GLU A 6 -16.22 -4.23 -15.39
N LEU A 7 -17.26 -4.08 -14.57
CA LEU A 7 -18.05 -5.18 -14.01
C LEU A 7 -19.54 -4.91 -14.25
N PRO A 8 -20.04 -5.05 -15.49
CA PRO A 8 -21.40 -4.69 -15.86
C PRO A 8 -22.45 -5.66 -15.30
N SER A 9 -22.08 -6.92 -15.08
CA SER A 9 -22.97 -7.98 -14.60
C SER A 9 -23.21 -7.96 -13.08
N LEU A 10 -22.40 -7.22 -12.32
CA LEU A 10 -22.43 -7.24 -10.86
C LEU A 10 -23.31 -6.13 -10.27
N GLY A 11 -23.97 -6.45 -9.16
CA GLY A 11 -24.74 -5.53 -8.32
C GLY A 11 -23.88 -4.45 -7.64
N ARG A 12 -24.51 -3.56 -6.87
CA ARG A 12 -23.78 -2.50 -6.15
C ARG A 12 -22.97 -3.07 -5.00
N GLU A 13 -23.58 -3.97 -4.24
CA GLU A 13 -23.02 -4.64 -3.05
C GLU A 13 -21.86 -5.57 -3.46
N GLU A 14 -22.03 -6.32 -4.55
CA GLU A 14 -20.99 -7.19 -5.08
C GLU A 14 -19.77 -6.39 -5.55
N ARG A 15 -19.99 -5.27 -6.26
CA ARG A 15 -18.89 -4.36 -6.66
C ARG A 15 -18.20 -3.74 -5.47
N TYR A 16 -18.94 -3.44 -4.40
CA TYR A 16 -18.36 -2.97 -3.14
C TYR A 16 -17.45 -4.05 -2.53
N CYS A 17 -17.89 -5.30 -2.43
CA CYS A 17 -17.06 -6.40 -1.94
C CYS A 17 -15.80 -6.60 -2.79
N VAL A 18 -15.91 -6.51 -4.12
CA VAL A 18 -14.75 -6.57 -5.03
C VAL A 18 -13.78 -5.41 -4.79
N ALA A 19 -14.29 -4.19 -4.59
CA ALA A 19 -13.44 -3.04 -4.29
C ALA A 19 -12.70 -3.19 -2.96
N VAL A 20 -13.37 -3.69 -1.91
CA VAL A 20 -12.73 -3.99 -0.62
C VAL A 20 -11.65 -5.04 -0.77
N ALA A 21 -11.92 -6.14 -1.48
CA ALA A 21 -10.94 -7.19 -1.73
C ALA A 21 -9.72 -6.68 -2.51
N ARG A 22 -9.93 -5.86 -3.54
CA ARG A 22 -8.84 -5.23 -4.31
C ARG A 22 -8.03 -4.24 -3.47
N THR A 23 -8.68 -3.49 -2.59
CA THR A 23 -8.01 -2.55 -1.68
C THR A 23 -7.11 -3.30 -0.70
N LEU A 24 -7.56 -4.45 -0.20
CA LEU A 24 -6.75 -5.30 0.68
C LEU A 24 -5.53 -5.89 -0.05
N GLN A 25 -5.67 -6.27 -1.32
CA GLN A 25 -4.57 -6.79 -2.12
C GLN A 25 -3.58 -5.71 -2.56
N ASP A 26 -4.08 -4.55 -2.98
CA ASP A 26 -3.28 -3.50 -3.62
C ASP A 26 -3.96 -2.13 -3.48
N ALA A 27 -3.94 -1.60 -2.26
CA ALA A 27 -4.48 -0.28 -1.95
C ALA A 27 -3.96 0.84 -2.88
N PRO A 28 -2.64 0.98 -3.16
CA PRO A 28 -2.13 2.02 -4.05
C PRO A 28 -2.76 1.99 -5.44
N ALA A 29 -3.02 0.80 -6.00
CA ALA A 29 -3.67 0.68 -7.30
C ALA A 29 -5.11 1.20 -7.31
N VAL A 30 -5.86 0.92 -6.24
CA VAL A 30 -7.23 1.42 -6.09
C VAL A 30 -7.23 2.94 -5.97
N TYR A 31 -6.39 3.52 -5.11
CA TYR A 31 -6.30 4.98 -4.95
C TYR A 31 -5.84 5.68 -6.23
N ALA A 32 -4.87 5.11 -6.95
CA ALA A 32 -4.42 5.62 -8.24
C ALA A 32 -5.56 5.65 -9.28
N GLY A 33 -6.48 4.67 -9.23
CA GLY A 33 -7.63 4.55 -10.13
C GLY A 33 -8.78 5.53 -9.85
N LEU A 34 -8.83 6.16 -8.67
CA LEU A 34 -9.86 7.15 -8.31
C LEU A 34 -9.68 8.48 -9.07
N GLY A 35 -8.47 8.80 -9.54
CA GLY A 35 -8.20 10.07 -10.20
C GLY A 35 -8.55 11.26 -9.30
N ARG A 36 -9.41 12.17 -9.77
CA ARG A 36 -9.83 13.36 -8.99
C ARG A 36 -10.79 13.04 -7.86
N ASP A 37 -11.45 11.88 -7.89
CA ASP A 37 -12.40 11.48 -6.83
C ASP A 37 -11.68 11.22 -5.50
N VAL A 38 -10.34 11.06 -5.51
CA VAL A 38 -9.51 10.94 -4.32
C VAL A 38 -9.63 12.17 -3.39
N LEU A 39 -9.94 13.36 -3.94
CA LEU A 39 -10.11 14.59 -3.17
C LEU A 39 -11.38 14.58 -2.31
N GLN A 40 -12.35 13.72 -2.65
CA GLN A 40 -13.59 13.56 -1.90
C GLN A 40 -13.42 12.65 -0.68
N LEU A 41 -12.30 11.95 -0.56
CA LEU A 41 -11.97 11.20 0.64
C LEU A 41 -11.77 12.17 1.81
N ALA A 42 -12.29 11.82 2.98
CA ALA A 42 -12.07 12.59 4.21
C ALA A 42 -10.67 12.30 4.79
N LEU A 43 -9.64 12.86 4.16
CA LEU A 43 -8.23 12.67 4.54
C LEU A 43 -7.84 13.52 5.76
N HIS A 44 -8.35 14.76 5.84
CA HIS A 44 -8.02 15.67 6.92
C HIS A 44 -9.17 16.65 7.20
N PRO A 45 -9.45 17.03 8.47
CA PRO A 45 -10.53 17.95 8.81
C PRO A 45 -10.43 19.30 8.10
N ALA A 46 -9.22 19.82 7.91
CA ALA A 46 -8.97 21.09 7.23
C ALA A 46 -8.76 20.97 5.70
N GLN A 47 -9.00 19.81 5.08
CA GLN A 47 -8.72 19.63 3.65
C GLN A 47 -9.50 20.61 2.75
N ARG A 48 -10.71 20.99 3.16
CA ARG A 48 -11.57 21.94 2.44
C ARG A 48 -11.08 23.39 2.53
N SER A 49 -10.11 23.66 3.39
CA SER A 49 -9.49 24.97 3.54
C SER A 49 -8.30 25.16 2.58
N VAL A 50 -7.92 24.12 1.83
CA VAL A 50 -6.81 24.15 0.87
C VAL A 50 -7.38 24.13 -0.54
N ASP A 51 -6.70 24.82 -1.46
CA ASP A 51 -7.06 24.78 -2.88
C ASP A 51 -6.89 23.38 -3.47
N ASP A 52 -7.88 22.95 -4.27
CA ASP A 52 -7.93 21.63 -4.89
C ASP A 52 -6.68 21.31 -5.72
N THR A 53 -6.05 22.31 -6.35
CA THR A 53 -4.84 22.08 -7.16
C THR A 53 -3.62 21.75 -6.29
N VAL A 54 -3.50 22.43 -5.14
CA VAL A 54 -2.44 22.19 -4.16
C VAL A 54 -2.64 20.84 -3.48
N LEU A 55 -3.88 20.53 -3.10
CA LEU A 55 -4.23 19.24 -2.51
C LEU A 55 -3.98 18.10 -3.48
N MET A 56 -4.40 18.24 -4.74
CA MET A 56 -4.14 17.22 -5.77
C MET A 56 -2.64 17.00 -5.98
N ALA A 57 -1.85 18.07 -6.08
CA ALA A 57 -0.39 17.93 -6.22
C ALA A 57 0.26 17.22 -5.03
N ALA A 58 -0.25 17.43 -3.81
CA ALA A 58 0.21 16.72 -2.62
C ALA A 58 -0.16 15.22 -2.67
N VAL A 59 -1.38 14.88 -3.09
CA VAL A 59 -1.83 13.49 -3.25
C VAL A 59 -1.05 12.79 -4.36
N GLU A 60 -0.86 13.44 -5.51
CA GLU A 60 -0.05 12.90 -6.62
C GLU A 60 1.38 12.61 -6.16
N ARG A 61 2.01 13.52 -5.41
CA ARG A 61 3.35 13.30 -4.85
C ARG A 61 3.38 12.10 -3.89
N ALA A 62 2.36 11.94 -3.05
CA ALA A 62 2.25 10.79 -2.14
C ALA A 62 2.09 9.48 -2.93
N LEU A 63 1.24 9.47 -3.96
CA LEU A 63 1.06 8.32 -4.85
C LEU A 63 2.35 7.96 -5.58
N VAL A 64 3.05 8.93 -6.16
CA VAL A 64 4.37 8.74 -6.79
C VAL A 64 5.33 8.10 -5.78
N ASN A 65 5.47 8.65 -4.58
CA ASN A 65 6.39 8.11 -3.59
C ASN A 65 6.08 6.65 -3.22
N VAL A 66 4.81 6.32 -2.96
CA VAL A 66 4.39 4.97 -2.58
C VAL A 66 4.54 4.00 -3.75
N ILE A 67 4.09 4.37 -4.94
CA ILE A 67 4.10 3.52 -6.14
C ILE A 67 5.53 3.21 -6.58
N ASN A 68 6.42 4.20 -6.60
CA ASN A 68 7.82 3.96 -6.95
C ASN A 68 8.54 3.13 -5.88
N ARG A 69 8.19 3.30 -4.60
CA ARG A 69 8.77 2.50 -3.51
C ARG A 69 8.31 1.03 -3.58
N VAL A 70 7.05 0.76 -3.87
CA VAL A 70 6.52 -0.61 -4.06
C VAL A 70 7.05 -1.23 -5.35
N GLY A 71 7.05 -0.47 -6.44
CA GLY A 71 7.37 -0.95 -7.78
C GLY A 71 6.15 -1.52 -8.50
N VAL A 72 6.25 -1.64 -9.82
CA VAL A 72 5.12 -1.98 -10.71
C VAL A 72 5.50 -3.10 -11.64
N ASP A 73 4.65 -4.12 -11.70
CA ASP A 73 4.77 -5.24 -12.63
C ASP A 73 4.18 -4.91 -13.99
N ILE A 74 5.03 -4.65 -15.00
CA ILE A 74 4.54 -4.22 -16.31
C ILE A 74 3.65 -5.30 -16.95
N ASN A 75 4.10 -6.55 -16.95
CA ASN A 75 3.36 -7.65 -17.56
C ASN A 75 2.07 -7.93 -16.76
N GLY A 76 2.12 -7.79 -15.44
CA GLY A 76 0.94 -7.86 -14.58
C GLY A 76 -0.14 -6.81 -14.94
N LEU A 77 0.24 -5.63 -15.42
CA LEU A 77 -0.72 -4.60 -15.87
C LEU A 77 -1.46 -4.99 -17.15
N ALA A 78 -0.84 -5.79 -18.04
CA ALA A 78 -1.50 -6.30 -19.23
C ALA A 78 -2.66 -7.23 -18.86
N LEU A 79 -2.44 -8.09 -17.86
CA LEU A 79 -3.41 -9.06 -17.34
C LEU A 79 -4.48 -8.44 -16.43
N HIS A 80 -4.17 -7.35 -15.73
CA HIS A 80 -5.03 -6.76 -14.72
C HIS A 80 -5.37 -5.29 -15.02
N THR A 81 -6.48 -5.09 -15.74
CA THR A 81 -6.95 -3.76 -16.17
C THR A 81 -7.10 -2.76 -15.02
N HIS A 82 -7.61 -3.19 -13.86
CA HIS A 82 -7.80 -2.34 -12.69
C HIS A 82 -6.51 -1.77 -12.09
N LYS A 83 -5.34 -2.33 -12.40
CA LYS A 83 -4.04 -1.85 -11.89
C LYS A 83 -3.35 -0.86 -12.82
N ARG A 84 -3.83 -0.72 -14.06
CA ARG A 84 -3.17 0.07 -15.11
C ARG A 84 -2.97 1.54 -14.75
N ALA A 85 -3.85 2.11 -13.91
CA ALA A 85 -3.76 3.49 -13.45
C ALA A 85 -2.44 3.81 -12.71
N VAL A 86 -1.83 2.81 -12.07
CA VAL A 86 -0.58 2.95 -11.31
C VAL A 86 0.57 3.44 -12.19
N LEU A 87 0.59 3.04 -13.46
CA LEU A 87 1.71 3.34 -14.36
C LEU A 87 1.87 4.85 -14.61
N ALA A 88 0.80 5.63 -14.50
CA ALA A 88 0.86 7.09 -14.66
C ALA A 88 1.67 7.79 -13.56
N TYR A 89 1.85 7.14 -12.41
CA TYR A 89 2.55 7.69 -11.23
C TYR A 89 3.98 7.17 -11.07
N VAL A 90 4.48 6.37 -12.01
CA VAL A 90 5.89 5.95 -12.02
C VAL A 90 6.77 7.12 -12.47
N SER A 91 7.93 7.27 -11.85
CA SER A 91 8.88 8.35 -12.14
C SER A 91 9.24 8.40 -13.62
N GLY A 92 9.20 9.59 -14.23
CA GLY A 92 9.46 9.79 -15.66
C GLY A 92 8.28 9.45 -16.58
N LEU A 93 7.26 8.76 -16.07
CA LEU A 93 5.98 8.53 -16.73
C LEU A 93 4.97 9.63 -16.36
N GLY A 94 3.82 9.54 -17.00
CA GLY A 94 2.67 10.43 -16.86
C GLY A 94 1.53 9.84 -17.67
N PRO A 95 0.30 10.40 -17.59
CA PRO A 95 -0.88 9.77 -18.17
C PRO A 95 -0.73 9.46 -19.68
N ARG A 96 -0.12 10.38 -20.44
CA ARG A 96 0.12 10.19 -21.88
C ARG A 96 1.12 9.07 -22.17
N LYS A 97 2.24 9.02 -21.45
CA LYS A 97 3.29 8.00 -21.66
C LYS A 97 2.85 6.64 -21.16
N ALA A 98 2.17 6.59 -20.02
CA ALA A 98 1.59 5.37 -19.48
C ALA A 98 0.59 4.76 -20.46
N HIS A 99 -0.28 5.58 -21.06
CA HIS A 99 -1.20 5.11 -22.11
C HIS A 99 -0.46 4.54 -23.32
N ALA A 100 0.61 5.20 -23.79
CA ALA A 100 1.40 4.71 -24.92
C ALA A 100 2.04 3.33 -24.64
N ILE A 101 2.61 3.16 -23.45
CA ILE A 101 3.18 1.86 -23.02
C ILE A 101 2.09 0.80 -22.93
N LEU A 102 0.95 1.11 -22.29
CA LEU A 102 -0.18 0.17 -22.15
C LEU A 102 -0.81 -0.21 -23.49
N SER A 103 -0.79 0.68 -24.49
CA SER A 103 -1.30 0.40 -25.83
C SER A 103 -0.39 -0.56 -26.61
N GLY A 104 0.92 -0.59 -26.29
CA GLY A 104 1.87 -1.52 -26.85
C GLY A 104 1.93 -2.87 -26.14
N LEU A 105 1.34 -2.99 -24.95
CA LEU A 105 1.29 -4.21 -24.16
C LEU A 105 0.00 -4.97 -24.44
N THR A 106 0.10 -6.14 -25.06
CA THR A 106 -1.03 -7.06 -25.22
C THR A 106 -0.77 -8.34 -24.42
N PRO A 107 -1.82 -9.07 -24.01
CA PRO A 107 -1.64 -10.36 -23.33
C PRO A 107 -0.80 -11.36 -24.13
N ASP A 108 -0.83 -11.26 -25.46
CA ASP A 108 -0.08 -12.12 -26.38
C ASP A 108 1.38 -11.67 -26.58
N HIS A 109 1.71 -10.42 -26.27
CA HIS A 109 3.03 -9.83 -26.47
C HIS A 109 3.54 -9.18 -25.17
N LEU A 110 3.96 -10.04 -24.24
CA LEU A 110 4.58 -9.62 -22.99
C LEU A 110 6.06 -9.25 -23.19
N LEU A 111 6.59 -8.42 -22.29
CA LEU A 111 8.01 -8.07 -22.31
C LEU A 111 8.84 -9.21 -21.72
N GLU A 112 9.99 -9.51 -22.33
CA GLU A 112 10.95 -10.52 -21.84
C GLU A 112 12.06 -9.90 -21.01
N ALA A 113 12.44 -8.66 -21.35
CA ALA A 113 13.47 -7.89 -20.66
C ALA A 113 13.07 -6.42 -20.50
N ARG A 114 13.65 -5.74 -19.51
CA ARG A 114 13.46 -4.28 -19.35
C ARG A 114 13.89 -3.49 -20.58
N SER A 115 14.94 -3.92 -21.27
CA SER A 115 15.45 -3.29 -22.51
C SER A 115 14.42 -3.23 -23.63
N ASP A 116 13.42 -4.12 -23.62
CA ASP A 116 12.35 -4.15 -24.62
C ASP A 116 11.54 -2.86 -24.64
N LEU A 117 11.43 -2.14 -23.50
CA LEU A 117 10.79 -0.83 -23.44
C LEU A 117 11.42 0.18 -24.41
N VAL A 118 12.72 0.09 -24.64
CA VAL A 118 13.44 0.93 -25.59
C VAL A 118 13.44 0.32 -26.97
N THR A 119 13.72 -0.98 -27.09
CA THR A 119 13.81 -1.70 -28.37
C THR A 119 12.49 -1.65 -29.14
N GLN A 120 11.36 -1.82 -28.45
CA GLN A 120 10.01 -1.75 -29.03
C GLN A 120 9.48 -0.31 -29.13
N ARG A 121 10.32 0.71 -28.87
CA ARG A 121 9.97 2.15 -28.95
C ARG A 121 8.79 2.57 -28.06
N LEU A 122 8.58 1.88 -26.94
CA LEU A 122 7.54 2.22 -25.96
C LEU A 122 7.94 3.42 -25.10
N CYS A 123 9.25 3.62 -24.89
CA CYS A 123 9.82 4.72 -24.13
C CYS A 123 11.04 5.32 -24.85
N THR A 124 11.29 6.61 -24.58
CA THR A 124 12.57 7.24 -24.96
C THR A 124 13.65 6.88 -23.95
N ARG A 125 14.92 7.01 -24.35
CA ARG A 125 16.08 6.69 -23.48
C ARG A 125 16.06 7.42 -22.14
N THR A 126 15.73 8.71 -22.11
CA THR A 126 15.69 9.50 -20.87
C THR A 126 14.56 9.04 -19.95
N VAL A 127 13.41 8.70 -20.51
CA VAL A 127 12.27 8.18 -19.75
C VAL A 127 12.60 6.80 -19.18
N PHE A 128 13.22 5.95 -20.00
CA PHE A 128 13.66 4.62 -19.59
C PHE A 128 14.57 4.68 -18.35
N VAL A 129 15.62 5.50 -18.37
CA VAL A 129 16.53 5.67 -17.22
C VAL A 129 15.77 6.13 -15.97
N ASN A 130 14.77 7.00 -16.11
CA ASN A 130 14.01 7.49 -14.96
C ASN A 130 13.02 6.48 -14.39
N CYS A 131 12.49 5.55 -15.20
CA CYS A 131 11.40 4.66 -14.77
C CYS A 131 11.83 3.23 -14.50
N VAL A 132 12.90 2.74 -15.14
CA VAL A 132 13.18 1.31 -15.26
C VAL A 132 13.42 0.60 -13.92
N SER A 133 14.01 1.27 -12.92
CA SER A 133 14.23 0.69 -11.59
C SER A 133 12.92 0.41 -10.83
N PHE A 134 11.86 1.14 -11.16
CA PHE A 134 10.54 1.01 -10.54
C PHE A 134 9.65 0.01 -11.28
N LEU A 135 10.04 -0.41 -12.48
CA LEU A 135 9.29 -1.32 -13.30
C LEU A 135 9.93 -2.71 -13.29
N ARG A 136 9.17 -3.74 -12.92
CA ARG A 136 9.64 -5.14 -12.99
C ARG A 136 9.01 -5.86 -14.17
N VAL A 137 9.74 -6.83 -14.70
CA VAL A 137 9.28 -7.71 -15.78
C VAL A 137 9.23 -9.12 -15.24
N LEU A 138 8.02 -9.66 -15.06
CA LEU A 138 7.79 -11.04 -14.62
C LEU A 138 7.03 -11.83 -15.70
N PRO A 139 7.41 -13.09 -15.96
CA PRO A 139 8.59 -13.78 -15.46
C PRO A 139 9.90 -13.18 -16.01
N SER A 140 10.95 -13.13 -15.18
CA SER A 140 12.26 -12.59 -15.58
C SER A 140 13.06 -13.67 -16.34
N VAL A 141 12.77 -13.84 -17.64
CA VAL A 141 13.34 -14.93 -18.46
C VAL A 141 14.80 -14.65 -18.85
N THR A 142 15.09 -13.41 -19.21
CA THR A 142 16.41 -13.01 -19.74
C THR A 142 17.43 -12.75 -18.63
N ASP A 143 17.05 -11.98 -17.62
CA ASP A 143 17.92 -11.62 -16.50
C ASP A 143 17.14 -11.61 -15.18
N VAL A 144 17.66 -12.27 -14.15
CA VAL A 144 17.06 -12.31 -12.81
C VAL A 144 17.04 -10.92 -12.16
N LEU A 145 17.97 -10.03 -12.54
CA LEU A 145 18.01 -8.66 -12.05
C LEU A 145 16.80 -7.83 -12.50
N ASP A 146 16.13 -8.18 -13.60
CA ASP A 146 14.89 -7.51 -14.06
C ASP A 146 13.70 -7.73 -13.11
N GLY A 147 13.80 -8.72 -12.22
CA GLY A 147 12.88 -8.95 -11.12
C GLY A 147 13.17 -8.13 -9.86
N THR A 148 14.30 -7.42 -9.79
CA THR A 148 14.73 -6.62 -8.62
C THR A 148 14.47 -5.13 -8.82
N ARG A 149 14.71 -4.30 -7.80
CA ARG A 149 14.69 -2.83 -7.98
C ARG A 149 16.05 -2.23 -8.39
N ILE A 150 17.04 -3.07 -8.65
CA ILE A 150 18.37 -2.62 -9.09
C ILE A 150 18.23 -1.95 -10.47
N HIS A 151 18.86 -0.81 -10.65
CA HIS A 151 18.84 -0.09 -11.92
C HIS A 151 19.80 -0.78 -12.92
N PRO A 152 19.47 -0.88 -14.22
CA PRO A 152 20.32 -1.51 -15.24
C PRO A 152 21.75 -0.96 -15.32
N GLU A 153 21.96 0.31 -14.94
CA GLU A 153 23.30 0.92 -14.87
C GLU A 153 24.22 0.26 -13.83
N ASP A 154 23.64 -0.40 -12.83
CA ASP A 154 24.34 -1.04 -11.72
C ASP A 154 24.31 -2.57 -11.80
N TYR A 155 23.84 -3.14 -12.92
CA TYR A 155 23.82 -4.60 -13.09
C TYR A 155 25.21 -5.21 -13.02
N ASP A 156 26.19 -4.59 -13.67
CA ASP A 156 27.57 -5.07 -13.64
C ASP A 156 28.15 -5.02 -12.22
N LEU A 157 27.74 -4.04 -11.42
CA LEU A 157 28.13 -3.93 -10.01
C LEU A 157 27.50 -5.06 -9.19
N ALA A 158 26.21 -5.32 -9.37
CA ALA A 158 25.51 -6.42 -8.70
C ALA A 158 26.08 -7.79 -9.06
N ARG A 159 26.48 -7.99 -10.32
CA ARG A 159 27.15 -9.22 -10.77
C ARG A 159 28.50 -9.41 -10.09
N LYS A 160 29.33 -8.36 -10.00
CA LYS A 160 30.63 -8.41 -9.32
C LYS A 160 30.47 -8.72 -7.83
N MET A 161 29.57 -8.02 -7.15
CA MET A 161 29.25 -8.30 -5.74
C MET A 161 28.84 -9.76 -5.51
N ALA A 162 28.07 -10.35 -6.45
CA ALA A 162 27.67 -11.75 -6.34
C ALA A 162 28.82 -12.75 -6.59
N VAL A 163 29.80 -12.40 -7.43
CA VAL A 163 31.01 -13.22 -7.64
C VAL A 163 31.91 -13.15 -6.41
N ASP A 164 32.16 -11.93 -5.92
CA ASP A 164 33.00 -11.67 -4.74
C ASP A 164 32.42 -12.37 -3.50
N ALA A 165 31.10 -12.33 -3.30
CA ALA A 165 30.43 -13.01 -2.19
C ALA A 165 30.50 -14.54 -2.26
N LEU A 166 30.72 -15.12 -3.44
CA LEU A 166 30.83 -16.57 -3.59
C LEU A 166 32.27 -17.07 -3.43
N ASP A 167 33.24 -16.17 -3.26
CA ASP A 167 34.69 -16.46 -3.25
C ASP A 167 35.11 -17.30 -4.48
N ILE A 168 34.53 -16.98 -5.64
CA ILE A 168 34.88 -17.67 -6.88
C ILE A 168 36.17 -17.04 -7.39
N GLU A 169 37.27 -17.78 -7.22
CA GLU A 169 38.56 -17.41 -7.77
C GLU A 169 38.46 -17.32 -9.32
N ASP A 170 39.07 -16.29 -9.89
CA ASP A 170 39.15 -16.06 -11.35
C ASP A 170 39.93 -17.17 -12.11
N ASP A 171 40.30 -18.28 -11.45
CA ASP A 171 41.05 -19.41 -12.01
C ASP A 171 40.33 -20.12 -13.17
N ASP A 172 39.04 -19.83 -13.39
CA ASP A 172 38.27 -20.23 -14.58
C ASP A 172 38.55 -19.35 -15.83
N ALA A 173 39.40 -18.31 -15.72
CA ALA A 173 39.66 -17.33 -16.79
C ALA A 173 40.48 -17.90 -17.98
N ASP A 174 41.23 -18.97 -17.75
CA ASP A 174 42.15 -19.56 -18.73
C ASP A 174 41.57 -20.76 -19.53
N ASP A 175 40.37 -21.26 -19.21
CA ASP A 175 39.71 -22.32 -20.00
C ASP A 175 38.73 -21.73 -21.06
N PRO A 176 39.02 -21.87 -22.38
CA PRO A 176 38.14 -21.42 -23.46
C PRO A 176 36.74 -22.07 -23.44
N ARG A 177 36.57 -23.23 -22.79
CA ARG A 177 35.28 -23.94 -22.67
C ARG A 177 34.39 -23.33 -21.59
N LEU A 178 34.96 -22.75 -20.54
CA LEU A 178 34.22 -22.03 -19.49
C LEU A 178 33.88 -20.59 -19.88
N LYS A 179 34.64 -19.96 -20.80
CA LYS A 179 34.28 -18.66 -21.40
C LYS A 179 32.89 -18.66 -22.05
N ARG A 180 32.46 -19.77 -22.67
CA ARG A 180 31.10 -19.95 -23.22
C ARG A 180 30.02 -20.16 -22.15
N LYS A 181 30.37 -20.61 -20.94
CA LYS A 181 29.46 -20.69 -19.77
C LYS A 181 29.31 -19.34 -19.05
N ARG A 182 30.23 -18.40 -19.29
CA ARG A 182 30.17 -16.99 -18.84
C ARG A 182 29.04 -16.19 -19.49
N ASP A 183 28.45 -16.70 -20.58
CA ASP A 183 27.36 -16.07 -21.35
C ASP A 183 26.00 -16.03 -20.62
N ARG A 184 25.90 -16.58 -19.40
CA ARG A 184 24.79 -16.24 -18.50
C ARG A 184 25.31 -15.29 -17.44
N PRO A 185 25.34 -13.98 -17.73
CA PRO A 185 25.98 -13.01 -16.84
C PRO A 185 25.31 -12.95 -15.45
N SER A 186 24.12 -13.55 -15.26
CA SER A 186 23.35 -13.57 -14.00
C SER A 186 23.36 -14.92 -13.28
N ARG A 187 24.22 -15.88 -13.67
CA ARG A 187 24.24 -17.20 -13.02
C ARG A 187 24.62 -17.09 -11.54
N TYR A 188 25.71 -16.39 -11.23
CA TYR A 188 26.19 -16.20 -9.86
C TYR A 188 25.18 -15.40 -9.03
N VAL A 189 24.57 -14.36 -9.63
CA VAL A 189 23.47 -13.60 -9.02
C VAL A 189 22.31 -14.52 -8.63
N SER A 190 21.90 -15.41 -9.54
CA SER A 190 20.81 -16.37 -9.28
C SER A 190 21.17 -17.36 -8.18
N GLU A 191 22.45 -17.76 -8.11
CA GLU A 191 22.96 -18.67 -7.08
C GLU A 191 22.97 -18.00 -5.71
N VAL A 192 23.48 -16.77 -5.60
CA VAL A 192 23.47 -15.97 -4.37
C VAL A 192 22.03 -15.75 -3.89
N MET A 193 21.13 -15.26 -4.76
CA MET A 193 19.74 -14.98 -4.41
C MET A 193 18.98 -16.21 -3.90
N ARG A 194 19.27 -17.42 -4.43
CA ARG A 194 18.50 -18.63 -4.12
C ARG A 194 19.11 -19.49 -3.03
N ARG A 195 20.44 -19.55 -2.93
CA ARG A 195 21.15 -20.52 -2.08
C ARG A 195 21.85 -19.90 -0.88
N SER A 196 22.38 -18.69 -1.03
CA SER A 196 23.29 -18.13 -0.02
C SER A 196 23.23 -16.60 0.03
N PRO A 197 22.06 -16.00 0.32
CA PRO A 197 21.93 -14.55 0.41
C PRO A 197 22.72 -13.96 1.60
N GLU A 198 22.92 -14.75 2.65
CA GLU A 198 23.66 -14.39 3.88
C GLU A 198 25.15 -14.08 3.60
N ARG A 199 25.75 -14.69 2.56
CA ARG A 199 27.17 -14.44 2.21
C ARG A 199 27.45 -12.99 1.82
N LEU A 200 26.42 -12.26 1.37
CA LEU A 200 26.53 -10.83 1.11
C LEU A 200 26.74 -10.00 2.39
N ASP A 201 26.51 -10.57 3.58
CA ASP A 201 26.80 -9.91 4.86
C ASP A 201 28.29 -9.91 5.22
N GLU A 202 29.07 -10.83 4.64
CA GLU A 202 30.51 -10.94 4.85
C GLU A 202 31.29 -9.85 4.10
N LEU A 203 30.67 -9.22 3.09
CA LEU A 203 31.28 -8.16 2.29
C LEU A 203 31.40 -6.85 3.08
N ASP A 204 32.63 -6.33 3.19
CA ASP A 204 32.90 -4.97 3.69
C ASP A 204 32.59 -3.92 2.62
N LEU A 205 31.32 -3.49 2.59
CA LEU A 205 30.83 -2.53 1.60
C LEU A 205 31.52 -1.16 1.66
N VAL A 206 32.10 -0.79 2.82
CA VAL A 206 32.79 0.50 2.97
C VAL A 206 34.11 0.46 2.21
N LYS A 207 34.91 -0.59 2.40
CA LYS A 207 36.15 -0.80 1.62
C LYS A 207 35.86 -0.95 0.14
N TYR A 208 34.82 -1.70 -0.21
CA TYR A 208 34.40 -1.87 -1.61
C TYR A 208 34.06 -0.51 -2.26
N ALA A 209 33.33 0.36 -1.57
CA ALA A 209 33.02 1.70 -2.05
C ALA A 209 34.26 2.58 -2.22
N GLU A 210 35.26 2.45 -1.34
CA GLU A 210 36.54 3.16 -1.46
C GLU A 210 37.36 2.69 -2.67
N GLU A 211 37.36 1.39 -2.96
CA GLU A 211 38.02 0.84 -4.15
C GLU A 211 37.34 1.30 -5.45
N LEU A 212 36.00 1.28 -5.50
CA LEU A 212 35.25 1.84 -6.62
C LEU A 212 35.54 3.33 -6.82
N LYS A 213 35.71 4.09 -5.73
CA LYS A 213 36.09 5.50 -5.81
C LYS A 213 37.48 5.67 -6.43
N LYS A 214 38.44 4.79 -6.12
CA LYS A 214 39.78 4.83 -6.72
C LYS A 214 39.75 4.48 -8.20
N LEU A 215 38.95 3.49 -8.60
CA LEU A 215 38.90 2.98 -9.98
C LEU A 215 38.06 3.84 -10.92
N MET A 216 36.90 4.32 -10.46
CA MET A 216 35.90 4.98 -11.30
C MET A 216 35.63 6.43 -10.89
N ASN A 217 36.27 6.95 -9.84
CA ASN A 217 36.02 8.28 -9.27
C ASN A 217 34.55 8.48 -8.84
N VAL A 218 33.84 7.40 -8.51
CA VAL A 218 32.46 7.43 -8.01
C VAL A 218 32.37 6.69 -6.69
N TYR A 219 31.76 7.31 -5.68
CA TYR A 219 31.50 6.70 -4.39
C TYR A 219 30.04 6.25 -4.30
N LYS A 220 29.80 4.92 -4.29
CA LYS A 220 28.47 4.30 -4.38
C LYS A 220 28.07 3.47 -3.16
N LEU A 221 28.36 3.93 -1.94
CA LEU A 221 28.08 3.14 -0.72
C LEU A 221 26.59 2.78 -0.56
N ASP A 222 25.69 3.76 -0.73
CA ASP A 222 24.25 3.51 -0.55
C ASP A 222 23.67 2.63 -1.66
N THR A 223 24.19 2.76 -2.89
CA THR A 223 23.85 1.86 -4.00
C THR A 223 24.28 0.43 -3.69
N LEU A 224 25.48 0.22 -3.15
CA LEU A 224 25.95 -1.11 -2.76
C LEU A 224 25.08 -1.72 -1.65
N LYS A 225 24.72 -0.94 -0.63
CA LYS A 225 23.79 -1.37 0.43
C LYS A 225 22.43 -1.74 -0.15
N PHE A 226 21.93 -0.93 -1.08
CA PHE A 226 20.67 -1.18 -1.77
C PHE A 226 20.71 -2.45 -2.62
N ILE A 227 21.77 -2.64 -3.42
CA ILE A 227 21.99 -3.86 -4.20
C ILE A 227 22.02 -5.07 -3.27
N LYS A 228 22.82 -5.03 -2.20
CA LYS A 228 22.87 -6.11 -1.20
C LYS A 228 21.47 -6.46 -0.69
N HIS A 229 20.70 -5.46 -0.26
CA HIS A 229 19.35 -5.68 0.25
C HIS A 229 18.42 -6.32 -0.80
N GLU A 230 18.46 -5.84 -2.05
CA GLU A 230 17.65 -6.39 -3.14
C GLU A 230 18.12 -7.77 -3.62
N LEU A 231 19.40 -8.10 -3.51
CA LEU A 231 19.89 -9.46 -3.77
C LEU A 231 19.46 -10.44 -2.67
N GLN A 232 19.41 -9.98 -1.41
CA GLN A 232 18.95 -10.80 -0.27
C GLN A 232 17.44 -10.99 -0.28
N ASN A 233 16.68 -9.92 -0.57
CA ASN A 233 15.23 -9.91 -0.56
C ASN A 233 14.68 -9.28 -1.85
N PRO A 234 14.72 -10.02 -2.98
CA PRO A 234 14.31 -9.48 -4.27
C PRO A 234 12.89 -8.90 -4.24
N HIS A 235 12.82 -7.60 -4.49
CA HIS A 235 11.58 -6.84 -4.60
C HIS A 235 10.65 -6.98 -3.39
N ALA A 236 11.23 -7.10 -2.19
CA ALA A 236 10.45 -7.15 -0.96
C ALA A 236 9.52 -5.93 -0.85
N ASP A 237 8.28 -6.18 -0.43
CA ASP A 237 7.29 -5.13 -0.21
C ASP A 237 7.73 -4.27 1.00
N PRO A 238 8.03 -2.97 0.79
CA PRO A 238 8.56 -2.12 1.84
C PRO A 238 7.45 -1.50 2.70
N ARG A 239 6.18 -1.82 2.41
CA ARG A 239 5.02 -1.34 3.18
C ARG A 239 4.94 -2.08 4.52
N PRO A 240 4.40 -1.42 5.56
CA PRO A 240 4.06 -2.12 6.79
C PRO A 240 3.03 -3.22 6.49
N ARG A 241 3.01 -4.25 7.34
CA ARG A 241 1.96 -5.27 7.29
C ARG A 241 0.61 -4.61 7.52
N PHE A 242 -0.42 -5.12 6.86
CA PHE A 242 -1.78 -4.65 7.05
C PHE A 242 -2.22 -4.94 8.48
N GLU A 243 -2.75 -3.90 9.15
CA GLU A 243 -3.37 -4.00 10.47
C GLU A 243 -4.88 -3.79 10.32
N PRO A 244 -5.72 -4.69 10.85
CA PRO A 244 -7.17 -4.52 10.82
C PRO A 244 -7.57 -3.30 11.66
N PRO A 245 -8.71 -2.67 11.34
CA PRO A 245 -9.19 -1.53 12.11
C PRO A 245 -9.41 -1.91 13.58
N THR A 246 -8.96 -1.03 14.47
CA THR A 246 -9.17 -1.17 15.92
C THR A 246 -10.67 -1.07 16.25
N PRO A 247 -11.14 -1.59 17.40
CA PRO A 247 -12.55 -1.46 17.79
C PRO A 247 -13.07 -0.02 17.79
N GLN A 248 -12.23 0.95 18.16
CA GLN A 248 -12.58 2.39 18.09
C GLN A 248 -12.79 2.87 16.66
N GLN A 249 -11.94 2.44 15.73
CA GLN A 249 -12.10 2.75 14.31
C GLN A 249 -13.33 2.06 13.72
N VAL A 250 -13.63 0.82 14.12
CA VAL A 250 -14.84 0.11 13.70
C VAL A 250 -16.10 0.85 14.17
N LEU A 251 -16.12 1.33 15.43
CA LEU A 251 -17.17 2.19 15.94
C LEU A 251 -17.36 3.40 15.03
N GLN A 252 -16.29 4.16 14.79
CA GLN A 252 -16.33 5.35 13.94
C GLN A 252 -16.79 5.04 12.51
N MET A 253 -16.37 3.93 11.93
CA MET A 253 -16.75 3.52 10.58
C MET A 253 -18.24 3.18 10.47
N LEU A 254 -18.84 2.61 11.52
CA LEU A 254 -20.24 2.18 11.51
C LEU A 254 -21.21 3.28 11.95
N THR A 255 -20.81 4.14 12.88
CA THR A 255 -21.70 5.11 13.53
C THR A 255 -21.38 6.56 13.16
N GLY A 256 -20.18 6.82 12.62
CA GLY A 256 -19.66 8.17 12.39
C GLY A 256 -19.13 8.86 13.64
N GLU A 257 -19.30 8.26 14.82
CA GLU A 257 -18.92 8.84 16.11
C GLU A 257 -17.43 8.67 16.41
N ARG A 258 -16.82 9.69 17.00
CA ARG A 258 -15.39 9.71 17.35
C ARG A 258 -15.20 9.69 18.86
N VAL A 259 -14.61 8.61 19.34
CA VAL A 259 -14.21 8.48 20.75
C VAL A 259 -13.17 9.55 21.09
N GLY A 260 -13.42 10.33 22.14
CA GLY A 260 -12.58 11.47 22.56
C GLY A 260 -12.99 12.82 21.96
N GLU A 261 -13.79 12.84 20.89
CA GLU A 261 -14.32 14.08 20.29
C GLU A 261 -15.83 14.21 20.52
N THR A 262 -16.64 13.33 19.90
CA THR A 262 -18.10 13.37 19.99
C THR A 262 -18.65 12.49 21.11
N LEU A 263 -17.98 11.37 21.41
CA LEU A 263 -18.29 10.49 22.54
C LEU A 263 -17.11 10.48 23.51
N ARG A 264 -17.33 10.87 24.78
CA ARG A 264 -16.29 10.86 25.80
C ARG A 264 -16.79 10.20 27.08
N GLU A 265 -15.88 9.50 27.76
CA GLU A 265 -16.10 8.92 29.10
C GLU A 265 -15.73 9.92 30.20
N ASP A 266 -16.03 11.20 29.99
CA ASP A 266 -15.70 12.28 30.92
C ASP A 266 -16.83 12.59 31.92
N GLY A 267 -18.00 11.96 31.76
CA GLY A 267 -19.17 12.23 32.58
C GLY A 267 -19.77 13.63 32.34
N LEU A 268 -19.36 14.31 31.27
CA LEU A 268 -19.84 15.64 30.89
C LEU A 268 -20.49 15.63 29.51
N THR A 269 -20.13 14.68 28.67
CA THR A 269 -20.66 14.56 27.31
C THR A 269 -22.11 14.11 27.34
N MET A 270 -23.02 15.04 27.01
CA MET A 270 -24.45 14.78 26.88
C MET A 270 -24.79 14.31 25.46
N VAL A 271 -25.58 13.24 25.38
CA VAL A 271 -26.11 12.67 24.14
C VAL A 271 -27.63 12.59 24.21
N SER A 272 -28.28 12.77 23.07
CA SER A 272 -29.72 12.53 22.92
C SER A 272 -29.95 11.08 22.53
N ALA A 273 -30.79 10.37 23.29
CA ALA A 273 -31.11 8.98 23.03
C ALA A 273 -32.62 8.74 23.13
N THR A 274 -33.18 8.01 22.18
CA THR A 274 -34.60 7.64 22.20
C THR A 274 -34.76 6.27 22.85
N VAL A 275 -35.58 6.19 23.90
CA VAL A 275 -35.86 4.95 24.64
C VAL A 275 -36.56 3.97 23.70
N VAL A 276 -35.95 2.81 23.46
CA VAL A 276 -36.51 1.76 22.60
C VAL A 276 -37.27 0.73 23.43
N ARG A 277 -36.72 0.35 24.58
CA ARG A 277 -37.32 -0.67 25.45
C ARG A 277 -37.06 -0.33 26.91
N VAL A 278 -38.07 -0.54 27.75
CA VAL A 278 -37.96 -0.40 29.20
C VAL A 278 -38.16 -1.76 29.84
N GLN A 279 -37.30 -2.11 30.79
CA GLN A 279 -37.42 -3.25 31.68
C GLN A 279 -37.41 -2.76 33.13
N PRO A 280 -37.84 -3.58 34.11
CA PRO A 280 -37.93 -3.12 35.50
C PRO A 280 -36.62 -2.52 36.03
N ARG A 281 -35.47 -3.10 35.63
CA ARG A 281 -34.15 -2.73 36.16
C ARG A 281 -33.26 -1.91 35.21
N PHE A 282 -33.70 -1.64 33.99
CA PHE A 282 -32.93 -0.84 33.03
C PHE A 282 -33.78 -0.45 31.84
N ALA A 283 -33.39 0.61 31.15
CA ALA A 283 -33.90 0.95 29.83
C ALA A 283 -32.80 0.79 28.78
N ILE A 284 -33.20 0.45 27.56
CA ILE A 284 -32.35 0.49 26.36
C ILE A 284 -32.81 1.69 25.55
N ALA A 285 -31.91 2.63 25.33
CA ALA A 285 -32.09 3.76 24.45
C ALA A 285 -31.21 3.62 23.19
N ARG A 286 -31.55 4.35 22.15
CA ARG A 286 -30.79 4.37 20.89
C ARG A 286 -30.50 5.82 20.51
N LEU A 287 -29.23 6.11 20.22
CA LEU A 287 -28.80 7.40 19.70
C LEU A 287 -29.16 7.53 18.22
N ASP A 288 -29.16 8.75 17.71
CA ASP A 288 -29.40 9.02 16.27
C ASP A 288 -28.34 8.37 15.38
N SER A 289 -27.12 8.16 15.90
CA SER A 289 -26.05 7.40 15.24
C SER A 289 -26.28 5.88 15.18
N GLY A 290 -27.41 5.40 15.73
CA GLY A 290 -27.79 3.99 15.76
C GLY A 290 -27.18 3.20 16.92
N LEU A 291 -26.34 3.83 17.75
CA LEU A 291 -25.73 3.19 18.93
C LEU A 291 -26.76 2.89 20.01
N GLU A 292 -26.61 1.71 20.63
CA GLU A 292 -27.44 1.31 21.77
C GLU A 292 -26.82 1.80 23.08
N GLY A 293 -27.62 2.50 23.87
CA GLY A 293 -27.29 2.95 25.21
C GLY A 293 -28.08 2.18 26.26
N PHE A 294 -27.41 1.73 27.31
CA PHE A 294 -28.01 1.13 28.48
C PHE A 294 -28.14 2.19 29.57
N ILE A 295 -29.34 2.37 30.09
CA ILE A 295 -29.63 3.25 31.23
C ILE A 295 -30.04 2.35 32.39
N GLY A 296 -29.17 2.16 33.38
CA GLY A 296 -29.51 1.42 34.59
C GLY A 296 -30.45 2.23 35.50
N VAL A 297 -31.29 1.58 36.33
CA VAL A 297 -32.23 2.33 37.22
C VAL A 297 -31.53 3.36 38.10
N ALA A 298 -30.31 3.06 38.55
CA ALA A 298 -29.50 3.96 39.37
C ALA A 298 -29.05 5.24 38.63
N ASN A 299 -29.17 5.28 37.30
CA ASN A 299 -28.75 6.40 36.46
C ASN A 299 -29.94 7.16 35.85
N ILE A 300 -31.19 6.76 36.12
CA ILE A 300 -32.38 7.36 35.50
C ILE A 300 -32.62 8.78 36.04
N ALA A 301 -32.42 8.98 37.34
CA ALA A 301 -32.64 10.26 38.00
C ALA A 301 -31.68 10.45 39.17
N ASP A 302 -31.58 11.68 39.67
CA ASP A 302 -30.78 12.03 40.86
C ASP A 302 -31.38 11.49 42.18
N TYR A 303 -32.60 10.95 42.12
CA TYR A 303 -33.28 10.30 43.23
C TYR A 303 -33.47 8.81 42.96
N ARG A 304 -33.82 8.07 44.01
CA ARG A 304 -34.00 6.62 43.93
C ARG A 304 -35.26 6.27 43.14
N VAL A 305 -35.06 5.67 41.98
CA VAL A 305 -36.11 5.04 41.17
C VAL A 305 -36.16 3.54 41.48
N GLU A 306 -37.35 2.97 41.63
CA GLU A 306 -37.51 1.52 41.85
C GLU A 306 -37.68 0.76 40.53
N GLU A 307 -38.56 1.26 39.65
CA GLU A 307 -38.79 0.71 38.32
C GLU A 307 -38.51 1.75 37.24
N ALA A 308 -37.79 1.35 36.19
CA ALA A 308 -37.48 2.26 35.08
C ALA A 308 -38.74 2.77 34.34
N SER A 309 -39.85 2.04 34.41
CA SER A 309 -41.14 2.40 33.79
C SER A 309 -41.83 3.59 34.44
N ASP A 310 -41.43 3.97 35.66
CA ASP A 310 -42.04 5.12 36.35
C ASP A 310 -41.63 6.44 35.68
N GLU A 311 -40.41 6.49 35.14
CA GLU A 311 -39.82 7.71 34.57
C GLU A 311 -39.60 7.64 33.05
N LEU A 312 -39.42 6.45 32.50
CA LEU A 312 -39.09 6.25 31.09
C LEU A 312 -40.21 5.50 30.36
N SER A 313 -40.60 6.05 29.21
CA SER A 313 -41.54 5.41 28.28
C SER A 313 -40.88 5.10 26.94
N PRO A 314 -41.21 3.96 26.29
CA PRO A 314 -40.76 3.69 24.92
C PRO A 314 -41.16 4.83 23.96
N GLY A 315 -40.23 5.28 23.13
CA GLY A 315 -40.38 6.41 22.20
C GLY A 315 -40.02 7.78 22.79
N GLN A 316 -39.79 7.88 24.11
CA GLN A 316 -39.34 9.12 24.74
C GLN A 316 -37.88 9.40 24.38
N THR A 317 -37.59 10.64 23.95
CA THR A 317 -36.22 11.11 23.79
C THR A 317 -35.73 11.69 25.12
N VAL A 318 -34.59 11.19 25.59
CA VAL A 318 -33.95 11.62 26.84
C VAL A 318 -32.55 12.14 26.56
N ALA A 319 -32.13 13.14 27.34
CA ALA A 319 -30.76 13.60 27.36
C ALA A 319 -30.01 12.80 28.43
N ALA A 320 -28.98 12.07 28.02
CA ALA A 320 -28.20 11.21 28.90
C ALA A 320 -26.71 11.54 28.84
N VAL A 321 -25.98 11.22 29.90
CA VAL A 321 -24.54 11.47 29.99
C VAL A 321 -23.80 10.17 29.69
N VAL A 322 -22.80 10.20 28.82
CA VAL A 322 -21.99 9.01 28.55
C VAL A 322 -21.08 8.72 29.75
N LYS A 323 -21.31 7.60 30.43
CA LYS A 323 -20.47 7.12 31.54
C LYS A 323 -19.33 6.23 31.05
N ARG A 324 -19.64 5.31 30.13
CA ARG A 324 -18.69 4.32 29.62
C ARG A 324 -19.05 3.90 28.20
N ILE A 325 -18.03 3.62 27.40
CA ILE A 325 -18.13 3.15 26.03
C ILE A 325 -17.62 1.70 25.98
N ASP A 326 -18.52 0.74 25.76
CA ASP A 326 -18.14 -0.65 25.54
C ASP A 326 -17.90 -0.90 24.05
N LEU A 327 -16.63 -0.85 23.66
CA LEU A 327 -16.18 -1.09 22.28
C LEU A 327 -16.35 -2.54 21.82
N GLY A 328 -16.43 -3.50 22.74
CA GLY A 328 -16.61 -4.91 22.39
C GLY A 328 -18.05 -5.23 22.04
N ARG A 329 -19.01 -4.57 22.70
CA ARG A 329 -20.45 -4.70 22.45
C ARG A 329 -21.02 -3.63 21.55
N MET A 330 -20.22 -2.61 21.20
CA MET A 330 -20.67 -1.45 20.42
C MET A 330 -21.86 -0.75 21.09
N SER A 331 -21.77 -0.57 22.41
CA SER A 331 -22.83 -0.02 23.24
C SER A 331 -22.31 1.02 24.24
N LEU A 332 -23.19 1.89 24.70
CA LEU A 332 -22.91 2.93 25.68
C LEU A 332 -23.57 2.60 27.02
N ASP A 333 -22.92 2.97 28.12
CA ASP A 333 -23.52 3.06 29.45
C ASP A 333 -23.85 4.52 29.73
N LEU A 334 -25.13 4.79 29.98
CA LEU A 334 -25.75 6.10 30.11
C LEU A 334 -26.24 6.33 31.56
#